data_AF-A0A7U9E0Q0-F1
#
_entry.id   AF-A0A7U9E0Q0-F1
#
_cell.length_a   1.000
_cell.length_b   1.000
_cell.length_c   1.000
_cell.angle_alpha   90.00
_cell.angle_beta   90.00
_cell.angle_gamma   90.00
#
_symmetry.space_group_name_H-M   'P 1'
#
loop_
_entity.id
_entity.type
_entity.pdbx_description
1 polymer ?
#
loop_
_entity_poly.entity_id
_entity_poly.type
_entity_poly.pdbx_seq_one_letter_code
_entity_poly.pdbx_strand_id
1 'polypeptide(L)'
;MTGITLVQGDITRQSADVIVNAANSSLLGGGGVDGAIHRRGGPAILAECRRLRAGHLGKGLPTGRAVATTAGDLDARWVIHTVGPVWSATEDRSGLLASCYRESLRTADELGARTVAFPAISTGVYRWPMDDAARIAVETVATSGTSVTEVRFVLFDARAYEAFAARLG
;
A
#
# COMPACT_ATOMS: atom_id res chain seq x y z
N MET A 1 -13.47 12.45 9.67
CA MET A 1 -12.27 11.82 10.28
C MET A 1 -12.23 10.39 9.81
N THR A 2 -11.08 9.94 9.29
CA THR A 2 -10.87 8.56 8.84
C THR A 2 -10.54 7.69 10.05
N GLY A 3 -11.30 6.61 10.27
CA GLY A 3 -11.00 5.64 11.31
C GLY A 3 -9.78 4.81 10.92
N ILE A 4 -8.84 4.62 11.85
CA ILE A 4 -7.67 3.76 11.66
C ILE A 4 -7.84 2.51 12.51
N THR A 5 -7.74 1.33 11.89
CA THR A 5 -7.79 0.03 12.57
C THR A 5 -6.57 -0.80 12.24
N LEU A 6 -6.24 -1.75 13.12
CA LEU A 6 -5.11 -2.67 12.94
C LEU A 6 -5.61 -4.11 12.91
N VAL A 7 -5.05 -4.91 12.02
CA VAL A 7 -5.27 -6.36 11.97
C VAL A 7 -3.94 -7.05 11.79
N GLN A 8 -3.64 -8.04 12.64
CA GLN A 8 -2.53 -8.94 12.37
C GLN A 8 -3.00 -10.03 11.40
N GLY A 9 -2.35 -10.16 10.24
CA GLY A 9 -2.68 -11.22 9.28
C GLY A 9 -2.24 -10.96 7.86
N ASP A 10 -2.89 -11.68 6.94
CA ASP A 10 -2.65 -11.61 5.50
C ASP A 10 -3.61 -10.60 4.84
N ILE A 11 -3.04 -9.60 4.16
CA ILE A 11 -3.79 -8.58 3.44
C ILE A 11 -4.65 -9.14 2.32
N THR A 12 -4.24 -10.27 1.72
CA THR A 12 -4.96 -10.90 0.61
C THR A 12 -6.26 -11.61 1.05
N ARG A 13 -6.50 -11.66 2.37
CA ARG A 13 -7.71 -12.24 3.00
C ARG A 13 -8.68 -11.19 3.51
N GLN A 14 -8.42 -9.91 3.26
CA GLN A 14 -9.22 -8.81 3.77
C GLN A 14 -10.33 -8.46 2.79
N SER A 15 -11.50 -8.15 3.35
CA SER A 15 -12.58 -7.47 2.62
C SER A 15 -12.43 -5.96 2.80
N ALA A 16 -12.31 -5.24 1.69
CA ALA A 16 -12.22 -3.77 1.60
C ALA A 16 -12.50 -3.32 0.16
N ASP A 17 -12.85 -2.05 -0.07
CA ASP A 17 -12.98 -1.53 -1.44
C ASP A 17 -11.62 -1.56 -2.16
N VAL A 18 -10.55 -1.22 -1.44
CA VAL A 18 -9.18 -1.17 -1.96
C VAL A 18 -8.23 -2.00 -1.10
N ILE A 19 -7.41 -2.81 -1.76
CA ILE A 19 -6.19 -3.39 -1.19
C ILE A 19 -4.98 -2.67 -1.77
N VAL A 20 -4.10 -2.16 -0.91
CA VAL A 20 -2.85 -1.51 -1.33
C VAL A 20 -1.74 -2.54 -1.47
N ASN A 21 -1.06 -2.51 -2.61
CA ASN A 21 0.11 -3.31 -2.90
C ASN A 21 1.39 -2.47 -2.74
N ALA A 22 2.32 -2.93 -1.90
CA ALA A 22 3.68 -2.41 -1.86
C ALA A 22 4.49 -2.99 -3.02
N ALA A 23 4.36 -2.36 -4.19
CA ALA A 23 4.94 -2.81 -5.44
C ALA A 23 6.36 -2.28 -5.66
N ASN A 24 7.04 -2.81 -6.68
CA ASN A 24 8.26 -2.24 -7.23
C ASN A 24 7.96 -1.44 -8.52
N SER A 25 8.90 -0.61 -8.97
CA SER A 25 8.70 0.27 -10.15
C SER A 25 8.33 -0.45 -11.45
N SER A 26 8.59 -1.76 -11.58
CA SER A 26 8.18 -2.49 -12.77
C SER A 26 6.67 -2.69 -12.86
N LEU A 27 5.95 -2.77 -11.72
CA LEU A 27 4.55 -3.21 -11.61
C LEU A 27 4.29 -4.64 -12.13
N LEU A 28 5.31 -5.40 -12.51
CA LEU A 28 5.15 -6.72 -13.11
C LEU A 28 5.24 -7.86 -12.09
N GLY A 29 4.81 -7.58 -10.85
CA GLY A 29 4.91 -8.48 -9.71
C GLY A 29 6.32 -8.55 -9.10
N GLY A 30 6.45 -9.40 -8.09
CA GLY A 30 7.60 -9.46 -7.22
C GLY A 30 7.42 -10.46 -6.07
N GLY A 31 8.23 -10.30 -5.02
CA GLY A 31 8.16 -11.11 -3.80
C GLY A 31 7.27 -10.48 -2.71
N GLY A 32 7.26 -11.08 -1.52
CA GLY A 32 6.55 -10.54 -0.35
C GLY A 32 5.05 -10.33 -0.61
N VAL A 33 4.53 -9.17 -0.18
CA VAL A 33 3.11 -8.81 -0.31
C VAL A 33 2.67 -8.65 -1.76
N ASP A 34 3.54 -8.14 -2.63
CA ASP A 34 3.29 -7.98 -4.07
C ASP A 34 3.06 -9.33 -4.74
N GLY A 35 3.95 -10.29 -4.48
CA GLY A 35 3.77 -11.66 -4.94
C GLY A 35 2.52 -12.33 -4.38
N ALA A 36 2.17 -12.07 -3.10
CA ALA A 36 0.97 -12.62 -2.50
C ALA A 36 -0.32 -12.08 -3.17
N ILE A 37 -0.38 -10.76 -3.39
CA ILE A 37 -1.50 -10.09 -4.08
C ILE A 37 -1.65 -10.63 -5.51
N HIS A 38 -0.57 -10.71 -6.28
CA HIS A 38 -0.63 -11.24 -7.65
C HIS A 38 -1.04 -12.72 -7.71
N ARG A 39 -0.56 -13.56 -6.77
CA ARG A 39 -0.97 -14.97 -6.71
C ARG A 39 -2.43 -15.13 -6.34
N ARG A 40 -2.93 -14.36 -5.38
CA ARG A 40 -4.30 -14.49 -4.88
C ARG A 40 -5.33 -13.83 -5.79
N GLY A 41 -5.03 -12.64 -6.31
CA GLY A 41 -5.93 -11.89 -7.21
C GLY A 41 -5.89 -12.34 -8.66
N GLY A 42 -5.04 -13.31 -9.00
CA GLY A 42 -5.06 -13.96 -10.31
C GLY A 42 -4.47 -13.11 -11.44
N PRO A 43 -4.55 -13.61 -12.69
CA PRO A 43 -3.86 -13.04 -13.84
C PRO A 43 -4.39 -11.66 -14.28
N ALA A 44 -5.61 -11.29 -13.88
CA ALA A 44 -6.24 -10.02 -14.26
C ALA A 44 -5.44 -8.80 -13.79
N ILE A 45 -4.93 -8.83 -12.55
CA ILE A 45 -4.09 -7.75 -11.98
C ILE A 45 -2.86 -7.53 -12.87
N LEU A 46 -2.13 -8.60 -13.19
CA LEU A 46 -0.90 -8.50 -13.99
C LEU A 46 -1.19 -8.05 -15.43
N ALA A 47 -2.33 -8.46 -16.01
CA ALA A 47 -2.74 -8.02 -17.33
C ALA A 47 -2.95 -6.50 -17.37
N GLU A 48 -3.61 -5.92 -16.36
CA GLU A 48 -3.79 -4.47 -16.26
C GLU A 48 -2.48 -3.73 -15.96
N CYS A 49 -1.63 -4.25 -15.07
CA CYS A 49 -0.29 -3.70 -14.86
C CYS A 49 0.51 -3.61 -16.17
N ARG A 50 0.44 -4.64 -17.02
CA ARG A 50 1.08 -4.65 -18.35
C ARG A 50 0.49 -3.57 -19.27
N ARG A 51 -0.83 -3.36 -19.25
CA ARG A 51 -1.48 -2.29 -20.04
C ARG A 51 -1.04 -0.90 -19.56
N LEU A 52 -0.99 -0.67 -18.25
CA LEU A 52 -0.50 0.60 -17.67
C LEU A 52 0.96 0.86 -18.06
N ARG A 53 1.80 -0.17 -17.98
CA ARG A 53 3.21 -0.14 -18.41
C ARG A 53 3.41 0.15 -19.89
N ALA A 54 2.57 -0.44 -20.75
CA ALA A 54 2.60 -0.20 -22.20
C ALA A 54 2.03 1.18 -22.58
N GLY A 55 1.22 1.77 -21.70
CA GLY A 55 0.65 3.11 -21.87
C GLY A 55 1.49 4.19 -21.19
N HIS A 56 0.84 5.00 -20.37
CA HIS A 56 1.40 6.25 -19.84
C HIS A 56 2.51 6.07 -18.79
N LEU A 57 2.71 4.88 -18.23
CA LEU A 57 3.79 4.65 -17.27
C LEU A 57 5.14 4.35 -17.92
N GLY A 58 5.16 3.89 -19.18
CA GLY A 58 6.39 3.61 -19.94
C GLY A 58 7.46 2.85 -19.16
N LYS A 59 8.44 3.59 -18.62
CA LYS A 59 9.59 3.05 -17.86
C LYS A 59 9.23 2.50 -16.48
N GLY A 60 8.05 2.80 -15.94
CA GLY A 60 7.57 2.29 -14.66
C GLY A 60 6.93 3.33 -13.78
N LEU A 61 6.47 2.90 -12.61
CA LEU A 61 5.91 3.81 -11.62
C LEU A 61 7.05 4.40 -10.77
N PRO A 62 7.17 5.74 -10.70
CA PRO A 62 8.16 6.38 -9.83
C PRO A 62 7.88 6.11 -8.35
N THR A 63 8.93 6.09 -7.53
CA THR A 63 8.83 6.00 -6.07
C THR A 63 7.93 7.10 -5.51
N GLY A 64 7.08 6.75 -4.55
CA GLY A 64 6.13 7.66 -3.92
C GLY A 64 4.84 7.89 -4.70
N ARG A 65 4.66 7.26 -5.87
CA ARG A 65 3.45 7.34 -6.71
C ARG A 65 2.61 6.07 -6.58
N ALA A 66 1.31 6.20 -6.86
CA ALA A 66 0.33 5.12 -6.84
C ALA A 66 -0.50 5.07 -8.13
N VAL A 67 -0.94 3.86 -8.52
CA VAL A 67 -1.89 3.60 -9.63
C VAL A 67 -2.82 2.47 -9.29
N ALA A 68 -4.03 2.45 -9.86
CA ALA A 68 -5.03 1.42 -9.60
C ALA A 68 -5.15 0.41 -10.74
N THR A 69 -5.51 -0.82 -10.38
CA THR A 69 -6.00 -1.88 -11.26
C THR A 69 -7.25 -2.53 -10.64
N THR A 70 -7.92 -3.41 -11.39
CA THR A 70 -8.88 -4.38 -10.83
C THR A 70 -8.23 -5.20 -9.71
N ALA A 71 -9.02 -5.63 -8.73
CA ALA A 71 -8.54 -6.57 -7.71
C ALA A 71 -8.53 -8.04 -8.17
N GLY A 72 -9.05 -8.34 -9.36
CA GLY A 72 -9.19 -9.70 -9.86
C GLY A 72 -9.99 -10.58 -8.91
N ASP A 73 -9.38 -11.65 -8.42
CA ASP A 73 -10.03 -12.66 -7.55
C ASP A 73 -9.97 -12.32 -6.04
N LEU A 74 -9.43 -11.16 -5.66
CA LEU A 74 -9.43 -10.70 -4.26
C LEU A 74 -10.85 -10.27 -3.84
N ASP A 75 -11.13 -10.32 -2.53
CA ASP A 75 -12.35 -9.74 -1.95
C ASP A 75 -12.22 -8.21 -1.81
N ALA A 76 -11.96 -7.56 -2.95
CA ALA A 76 -11.86 -6.12 -3.08
C ALA A 76 -12.32 -5.69 -4.47
N ARG A 77 -12.52 -4.38 -4.67
CA ARG A 77 -12.87 -3.84 -6.00
C ARG A 77 -11.62 -3.47 -6.79
N TRP A 78 -10.63 -2.88 -6.11
CA TRP A 78 -9.40 -2.42 -6.72
C TRP A 78 -8.15 -2.83 -5.93
N VAL A 79 -7.05 -2.94 -6.65
CA VAL A 79 -5.71 -2.93 -6.06
C VAL A 79 -5.03 -1.62 -6.43
N ILE A 80 -4.54 -0.89 -5.41
CA ILE A 80 -3.70 0.29 -5.63
C ILE A 80 -2.24 -0.13 -5.44
N HIS A 81 -1.45 -0.03 -6.51
CA HIS A 81 -0.02 -0.30 -6.50
C HIS A 81 0.75 0.97 -6.21
N THR A 82 1.52 0.99 -5.12
CA THR A 82 2.40 2.11 -4.78
C THR A 82 3.84 1.64 -4.64
N VAL A 83 4.79 2.48 -5.05
CA VAL A 83 6.23 2.16 -4.99
C VAL A 83 6.87 2.82 -3.79
N GLY A 84 7.16 2.04 -2.76
CA GLY A 84 7.88 2.49 -1.58
C GLY A 84 9.34 2.84 -1.87
N PRO A 85 9.97 3.77 -1.13
CA PRO A 85 11.41 3.99 -1.21
C PRO A 85 12.19 2.84 -0.56
N VAL A 86 13.37 2.53 -1.09
CA VAL A 86 14.40 1.73 -0.39
C VAL A 86 14.98 2.58 0.73
N TRP A 87 15.06 2.04 1.93
CA TRP A 87 15.61 2.75 3.08
C TRP A 87 17.10 3.08 2.90
N SER A 88 17.50 4.25 3.40
CA SER A 88 18.88 4.73 3.40
C SER A 88 19.21 5.31 4.77
N ALA A 89 20.39 5.00 5.30
CA ALA A 89 20.90 5.60 6.52
C ALA A 89 21.48 7.01 6.30
N THR A 90 21.73 7.40 5.05
CA THR A 90 22.44 8.64 4.68
C THR A 90 21.57 9.65 3.93
N GLU A 91 20.39 9.24 3.46
CA GLU A 91 19.47 10.10 2.72
C GLU A 91 18.07 9.98 3.33
N ASP A 92 17.48 11.11 3.69
CA ASP A 92 16.10 11.14 4.16
C ASP A 92 15.12 10.97 2.99
N ARG A 93 14.42 9.84 2.99
CA ARG A 93 13.38 9.48 2.02
C ARG A 93 11.99 9.40 2.64
N SER A 94 11.83 9.88 3.88
CA SER A 94 10.58 9.78 4.65
C SER A 94 9.41 10.44 3.92
N GLY A 95 9.67 11.56 3.23
CA GLY A 95 8.69 12.24 2.39
C GLY A 95 8.14 11.38 1.25
N LEU A 96 8.96 10.48 0.67
CA LEU A 96 8.53 9.52 -0.36
C LEU A 96 7.69 8.39 0.22
N LEU A 97 8.04 7.90 1.42
CA LEU A 97 7.23 6.90 2.12
C LEU A 97 5.86 7.49 2.48
N ALA A 98 5.82 8.69 3.04
CA ALA A 98 4.59 9.42 3.31
C ALA A 98 3.78 9.65 2.01
N SER A 99 4.45 9.96 0.90
CA SER A 99 3.80 10.11 -0.40
C SER A 99 3.07 8.84 -0.85
N CYS A 100 3.59 7.65 -0.55
CA CYS A 100 2.92 6.39 -0.91
C CYS A 100 1.52 6.30 -0.28
N TYR A 101 1.39 6.67 0.99
CA TYR A 101 0.10 6.66 1.70
C TYR A 101 -0.83 7.76 1.15
N ARG A 102 -0.33 8.99 0.98
CA ARG A 102 -1.14 10.10 0.44
C ARG A 102 -1.65 9.82 -0.97
N GLU A 103 -0.79 9.39 -1.87
CA GLU A 103 -1.17 9.09 -3.26
C GLU A 103 -2.12 7.90 -3.33
N SER A 104 -1.95 6.89 -2.47
CA SER A 104 -2.89 5.77 -2.41
C SER A 104 -4.28 6.21 -1.92
N LEU A 105 -4.36 7.07 -0.90
CA LEU A 105 -5.63 7.65 -0.45
C LEU A 105 -6.27 8.54 -1.52
N ARG A 106 -5.47 9.39 -2.19
CA ARG A 106 -5.94 10.23 -3.30
C ARG A 106 -6.55 9.38 -4.43
N THR A 107 -5.86 8.30 -4.83
CA THR A 107 -6.38 7.38 -5.85
C THR A 107 -7.61 6.61 -5.35
N ALA A 108 -7.68 6.25 -4.07
CA ALA A 108 -8.89 5.66 -3.49
C ALA A 108 -10.08 6.62 -3.55
N ASP A 109 -9.87 7.91 -3.28
CA ASP A 109 -10.90 8.94 -3.40
C ASP A 109 -11.39 9.12 -4.84
N GLU A 110 -10.48 9.11 -5.82
CA GLU A 110 -10.82 9.16 -7.25
C GLU A 110 -11.70 7.98 -7.69
N LEU A 111 -11.54 6.83 -7.05
CA LEU A 111 -12.35 5.62 -7.28
C LEU A 111 -13.66 5.60 -6.48
N GLY A 112 -13.87 6.58 -5.58
CA GLY A 112 -15.02 6.61 -4.69
C GLY A 112 -14.98 5.54 -3.58
N ALA A 113 -13.81 4.98 -3.27
CA ALA A 113 -13.64 3.96 -2.25
C ALA A 113 -13.86 4.52 -0.82
N ARG A 114 -14.40 3.69 0.07
CA ARG A 114 -14.68 4.06 1.47
C ARG A 114 -13.79 3.33 2.46
N THR A 115 -13.27 2.17 2.07
CA THR A 115 -12.42 1.32 2.93
C THR A 115 -11.12 0.95 2.20
N VAL A 116 -9.98 1.11 2.89
CA VAL A 116 -8.66 0.83 2.31
C VAL A 116 -7.82 -0.01 3.27
N ALA A 117 -7.32 -1.14 2.78
CA ALA A 117 -6.37 -1.98 3.50
C ALA A 117 -4.93 -1.70 3.05
N PHE A 118 -4.06 -1.31 3.99
CA PHE A 118 -2.64 -1.07 3.75
C PHE A 118 -1.76 -2.15 4.40
N PRO A 119 -0.66 -2.58 3.74
CA PRO A 119 0.42 -3.28 4.40
C PRO A 119 1.40 -2.26 5.02
N ALA A 120 2.39 -2.74 5.78
CA ALA A 120 3.51 -1.91 6.21
C ALA A 120 4.50 -1.65 5.04
N ILE A 121 4.27 -0.59 4.25
CA ILE A 121 5.04 -0.28 3.04
C ILE A 121 6.54 -0.09 3.37
N SER A 122 7.41 -0.60 2.48
CA SER A 122 8.88 -0.56 2.57
C SER A 122 9.54 -1.30 3.73
N THR A 123 8.81 -1.91 4.65
CA THR A 123 9.39 -2.56 5.85
C THR A 123 9.98 -3.96 5.60
N GLY A 124 9.58 -4.62 4.50
CA GLY A 124 10.12 -5.92 4.08
C GLY A 124 11.44 -5.80 3.31
N VAL A 125 11.41 -6.12 2.01
CA VAL A 125 12.61 -6.13 1.14
C VAL A 125 13.34 -4.78 1.11
N TYR A 126 12.62 -3.67 1.29
CA TYR A 126 13.17 -2.30 1.27
C TYR A 126 13.71 -1.83 2.63
N ARG A 127 13.60 -2.68 3.67
CA ARG A 127 14.26 -2.58 4.97
C ARG A 127 14.06 -1.27 5.73
N TRP A 128 12.93 -0.60 5.54
CA TRP A 128 12.58 0.55 6.37
C TRP A 128 12.40 0.12 7.83
N PRO A 129 13.02 0.81 8.82
CA PRO A 129 12.84 0.50 10.23
C PRO A 129 11.37 0.53 10.64
N MET A 130 10.88 -0.56 11.24
CA MET A 130 9.45 -0.76 11.49
C MET A 130 8.80 0.38 12.30
N ASP A 131 9.42 0.81 13.40
CA ASP A 131 8.85 1.84 14.27
C ASP A 131 8.73 3.20 13.57
N ASP A 132 9.72 3.52 12.73
CA ASP A 132 9.72 4.75 11.94
C ASP A 132 8.70 4.68 10.78
N ALA A 133 8.59 3.53 10.11
CA ALA A 133 7.56 3.31 9.10
C ALA A 133 6.15 3.41 9.68
N ALA A 134 5.92 2.82 10.86
CA ALA A 134 4.65 2.86 11.57
C ALA A 134 4.26 4.29 11.92
N ARG A 135 5.20 5.07 12.46
CA ARG A 135 5.01 6.50 12.73
C ARG A 135 4.60 7.27 11.48
N ILE A 136 5.39 7.15 10.40
CA ILE A 136 5.11 7.85 9.13
C ILE A 136 3.75 7.44 8.56
N ALA A 137 3.42 6.15 8.57
CA ALA A 137 2.17 5.63 8.04
C ALA A 137 0.95 6.18 8.77
N VAL A 138 0.93 6.06 10.11
CA VAL A 138 -0.20 6.49 10.94
C VAL A 138 -0.36 8.00 10.91
N GLU A 139 0.73 8.77 11.09
CA GLU A 139 0.69 10.24 11.03
C GLU A 139 0.18 10.72 9.67
N THR A 140 0.66 10.11 8.58
CA THR A 140 0.24 10.49 7.23
C THR A 140 -1.24 10.20 7.00
N VAL A 141 -1.72 9.02 7.37
CA VAL A 141 -3.14 8.67 7.19
C VAL A 141 -4.04 9.56 8.05
N ALA A 142 -3.68 9.79 9.31
CA ALA A 142 -4.48 10.60 10.24
C ALA A 142 -4.61 12.07 9.79
N THR A 143 -3.60 12.60 9.10
CA THR A 143 -3.56 14.00 8.65
C THR A 143 -3.95 14.20 7.19
N SER A 144 -4.14 13.11 6.43
CA SER A 144 -4.56 13.19 5.03
C SER A 144 -6.04 13.58 4.93
N GLY A 145 -6.34 14.65 4.18
CA GLY A 145 -7.71 14.96 3.78
C GLY A 145 -8.18 13.94 2.76
N THR A 146 -9.03 13.00 3.18
CA THR A 146 -9.56 11.93 2.32
C THR A 146 -11.03 11.68 2.60
N SER A 147 -11.74 11.15 1.60
CA SER A 147 -13.12 10.71 1.75
C SER A 147 -13.22 9.31 2.37
N VAL A 148 -12.14 8.52 2.33
CA VAL A 148 -12.05 7.18 2.95
C VAL A 148 -12.45 7.25 4.42
N THR A 149 -13.40 6.40 4.83
CA THR A 149 -13.91 6.34 6.20
C THR A 149 -13.14 5.39 7.09
N GLU A 150 -12.55 4.34 6.52
CA GLU A 150 -11.74 3.38 7.27
C GLU A 150 -10.45 3.07 6.51
N VAL A 151 -9.33 3.22 7.22
CA VAL A 151 -8.04 2.65 6.84
C VAL A 151 -7.70 1.53 7.81
N ARG A 152 -7.40 0.35 7.27
CA ARG A 152 -6.94 -0.82 8.03
C ARG A 152 -5.48 -1.09 7.71
N PHE A 153 -4.60 -1.04 8.71
CA PHE A 153 -3.25 -1.57 8.55
C PHE A 153 -3.24 -3.06 8.84
N VAL A 154 -2.84 -3.85 7.84
CA VAL A 154 -2.80 -5.31 7.88
C VAL A 154 -1.35 -5.73 7.99
N LEU A 155 -1.00 -6.24 9.16
CA LEU A 155 0.36 -6.38 9.64
C LEU A 155 0.70 -7.85 9.75
N PHE A 156 1.73 -8.29 9.04
CA PHE A 156 1.96 -9.72 8.81
C PHE A 156 2.33 -10.48 10.09
N ASP A 157 3.04 -9.84 11.02
CA ASP A 157 3.50 -10.44 12.28
C ASP A 157 3.22 -9.53 13.49
N ALA A 158 3.45 -10.09 14.68
CA ALA A 158 3.21 -9.40 15.95
C ALA A 158 4.09 -8.17 16.13
N ARG A 159 5.35 -8.21 15.65
CA ARG A 159 6.28 -7.07 15.75
C ARG A 159 5.75 -5.86 14.96
N ALA A 160 5.29 -6.09 13.74
CA ALA A 160 4.68 -5.04 12.93
C ALA A 160 3.40 -4.52 13.60
N TYR A 161 2.56 -5.43 14.13
CA TYR A 161 1.34 -5.08 14.87
C TYR A 161 1.63 -4.16 16.05
N GLU A 162 2.56 -4.54 16.92
CA GLU A 162 2.93 -3.78 18.12
C GLU A 162 3.49 -2.39 17.77
N ALA A 163 4.33 -2.30 16.73
CA ALA A 163 4.89 -1.02 16.27
C ALA A 163 3.80 -0.03 15.83
N PHE A 164 2.80 -0.50 15.09
CA PHE A 164 1.65 0.33 14.69
C PHE A 164 0.70 0.62 15.86
N ALA A 165 0.44 -0.36 16.72
CA ALA A 165 -0.41 -0.18 17.90
C ALA A 165 0.13 0.91 18.82
N ALA A 166 1.46 0.98 18.99
CA ALA A 166 2.13 2.03 19.76
C ALA A 166 1.97 3.45 19.17
N ARG A 167 1.41 3.60 17.96
CA ARG A 167 1.13 4.92 17.34
C ARG A 167 -0.32 5.38 17.46
N LEU A 168 -1.23 4.51 17.88
CA LEU A 168 -2.68 4.79 17.96
C LEU A 168 -3.18 5.04 19.39
N GLY A 169 -2.26 5.37 20.31
CA GLY A 169 -2.49 5.50 21.76
C GLY A 169 -3.82 6.11 22.18
#